data_AF-A0A640KNC5-F1
#
_entry.id   AF-A0A640KNC5-F1
#
_cell.length_a   1.000
_cell.length_b   1.000
_cell.length_c   1.000
_cell.angle_alpha   90.00
_cell.angle_beta   90.00
_cell.angle_gamma   90.00
#
_symmetry.space_group_name_H-M   'P 1'
#
loop_
_entity.id
_entity.type
_entity.pdbx_description
1 polymer ?
#
loop_
_entity_poly.entity_id
_entity_poly.type
_entity_poly.pdbx_seq_one_letter_code
_entity_poly.pdbx_strand_id
1 'polypeptide(L)'
;MKAVKAGREREIEANIAIREREIAALEQDKNELQSFMALAKPKTNEDQLLASFPVLDYCGTNARQAIKNVSVEQYGNIIIQLEIAKKAIDAQNQKDRAEIKELNRLIREQEKQQKLITKKSRMLAEQTGIDINWFTERRHDELMRMRNYKAEVSVAELEARTRLVEHEIKAAKIIAEKKGAAILGVTKLVEKRRSTIDEIDSLYNEIRIVDRDTTIATEELARANADMQHADAWLEERPNPADSVALKVIEEDSATLKEEKEQTVNEQRVPQERVIKAQDYRIAQLDKRAKIVEKAVKNNGLSREVDKIVAHGWSQREVEVPEDQESLCDIEKIIPAQEKIHPGIYNLLLTEKEKMARIVSILTITAKEKEELIAALTARQEKLAVECNAAIEELDNCASQMVSSEEQQRLEALKWVREQRRHCAHLLHQKTLLVGGAAKDG
;
A
#
# COMPACT_ATOMS: atom_id res chain seq x y z
N MET A 1 -12.85 70.78 26.17
CA MET A 1 -12.67 69.35 25.88
C MET A 1 -12.40 69.00 24.41
N LYS A 2 -12.82 69.77 23.40
CA LYS A 2 -12.55 69.43 21.97
C LYS A 2 -11.07 69.55 21.56
N ALA A 3 -10.31 70.50 22.10
CA ALA A 3 -8.89 70.69 21.76
C ALA A 3 -7.97 69.55 22.25
N VAL A 4 -8.31 68.89 23.36
CA VAL A 4 -7.52 67.78 23.92
C VAL A 4 -7.73 66.49 23.11
N LYS A 5 -8.92 66.29 22.54
CA LYS A 5 -9.19 65.16 21.62
C LYS A 5 -8.43 65.32 20.31
N ALA A 6 -8.46 66.51 19.70
CA ALA A 6 -7.70 66.79 18.48
C ALA A 6 -6.18 66.66 18.68
N GLY A 7 -5.67 66.98 19.88
CA GLY A 7 -4.26 66.75 20.24
C GLY A 7 -3.90 65.27 20.32
N ARG A 8 -4.75 64.45 20.96
CA ARG A 8 -4.57 62.99 21.02
C ARG A 8 -4.70 62.32 19.66
N GLU A 9 -5.61 62.78 18.81
CA GLU A 9 -5.76 62.25 17.45
C GLU A 9 -4.51 62.50 16.62
N ARG A 10 -3.92 63.71 16.68
CA ARG A 10 -2.63 64.00 16.02
C ARG A 10 -1.46 63.20 16.60
N GLU A 11 -1.46 62.93 17.90
CA GLU A 11 -0.43 62.12 18.54
C GLU A 11 -0.54 60.65 18.14
N ILE A 12 -1.77 60.13 17.97
CA ILE A 12 -2.03 58.80 17.44
C ILE A 12 -1.63 58.73 15.96
N GLU A 13 -1.99 59.72 15.14
CA GLU A 13 -1.58 59.80 13.74
C GLU A 13 -0.06 59.88 13.57
N ALA A 14 0.63 60.66 14.42
CA ALA A 14 2.09 60.72 14.41
C ALA A 14 2.72 59.38 14.82
N ASN A 15 2.15 58.67 15.80
CA ASN A 15 2.63 57.34 16.20
C ASN A 15 2.36 56.27 15.14
N ILE A 16 1.23 56.35 14.43
CA ILE A 16 0.94 55.48 13.29
C ILE A 16 1.95 55.75 12.18
N ALA A 17 2.20 57.02 11.83
CA ALA A 17 3.18 57.38 10.80
C ALA A 17 4.61 56.93 11.16
N ILE A 18 4.99 56.96 12.43
CA ILE A 18 6.29 56.44 12.89
C ILE A 18 6.34 54.91 12.72
N ARG A 19 5.29 54.20 13.12
CA ARG A 19 5.23 52.74 12.96
C ARG A 19 5.17 52.30 11.50
N GLU A 20 4.49 53.04 10.63
CA GLU A 20 4.47 52.77 9.20
C GLU A 20 5.85 52.96 8.57
N ARG A 21 6.62 53.97 9.00
CA ARG A 21 8.02 54.13 8.57
C ARG A 21 8.93 53.02 9.09
N GLU A 22 8.71 52.57 10.33
CA GLU A 22 9.47 51.47 10.92
C GLU A 22 9.17 50.15 10.19
N ILE A 23 7.91 49.88 9.86
CA ILE A 23 7.52 48.73 9.04
C ILE A 23 8.14 48.82 7.65
N ALA A 24 8.09 49.98 7.00
CA ALA A 24 8.70 50.17 5.67
C ALA A 24 10.22 49.97 5.70
N ALA A 25 10.90 50.44 6.76
CA ALA A 25 12.34 50.22 6.94
C ALA A 25 12.66 48.73 7.19
N LEU A 26 11.86 48.03 8.00
CA LEU A 26 12.01 46.59 8.24
C LEU A 26 11.70 45.76 6.99
N GLU A 27 10.75 46.18 6.16
CA GLU A 27 10.47 45.55 4.87
C GLU A 27 11.60 45.79 3.87
N GLN A 28 12.19 46.98 3.86
CA GLN A 28 13.39 47.25 3.08
C GLN A 28 14.56 46.39 3.55
N ASP A 29 14.85 46.33 4.85
CA ASP A 29 15.90 45.48 5.42
C ASP A 29 15.65 43.99 5.14
N LYS A 30 14.39 43.55 5.20
CA LYS A 30 13.99 42.18 4.82
C LYS A 30 14.26 41.93 3.34
N ASN A 31 13.94 42.87 2.46
CA ASN A 31 14.19 42.75 1.03
C ASN A 31 15.68 42.79 0.70
N GLU A 32 16.45 43.63 1.40
CA GLU A 32 17.91 43.68 1.30
C GLU A 32 18.53 42.37 1.79
N LEU A 33 18.11 41.83 2.93
CA LEU A 33 18.52 40.51 3.44
C LEU A 33 18.12 39.38 2.48
N GLN A 34 16.90 39.41 1.92
CA GLN A 34 16.47 38.43 0.92
C GLN A 34 17.29 38.54 -0.37
N SER A 35 17.64 39.76 -0.81
CA SER A 35 18.51 39.95 -1.97
C SER A 35 19.95 39.50 -1.69
N PHE A 36 20.45 39.69 -0.47
CA PHE A 36 21.72 39.15 -0.01
C PHE A 36 21.70 37.63 0.08
N MET A 37 20.58 37.02 0.48
CA MET A 37 20.39 35.57 0.44
C MET A 37 20.23 35.02 -0.99
N ALA A 38 19.72 35.82 -1.94
CA ALA A 38 19.63 35.44 -3.34
C ALA A 38 20.97 35.57 -4.10
N LEU A 39 21.81 36.54 -3.71
CA LEU A 39 23.16 36.77 -4.27
C LEU A 39 24.23 35.94 -3.57
N ALA A 40 24.08 35.67 -2.28
CA ALA A 40 24.73 34.56 -1.61
C ALA A 40 23.98 33.29 -1.98
N LYS A 41 24.14 32.83 -3.23
CA LYS A 41 24.12 31.38 -3.46
C LYS A 41 25.08 30.83 -2.39
N PRO A 42 24.60 30.06 -1.40
CA PRO A 42 25.55 29.25 -0.67
C PRO A 42 26.29 28.51 -1.76
N LYS A 43 27.62 28.38 -1.64
CA LYS A 43 28.20 27.17 -2.17
C LYS A 43 27.36 26.08 -1.54
N THR A 44 26.37 25.58 -2.26
CA THR A 44 26.00 24.20 -2.20
C THR A 44 27.36 23.56 -2.38
N ASN A 45 27.97 23.17 -1.26
CA ASN A 45 28.69 21.92 -1.23
C ASN A 45 27.63 20.93 -1.71
N GLU A 46 27.44 20.86 -3.03
CA GLU A 46 27.00 19.65 -3.68
C GLU A 46 28.02 18.66 -3.15
N ASP A 47 27.62 17.89 -2.14
CA ASP A 47 28.44 16.79 -1.68
C ASP A 47 28.88 16.08 -2.94
N GLN A 48 30.18 16.09 -3.22
CA GLN A 48 30.73 15.55 -4.47
C GLN A 48 30.27 14.09 -4.68
N LEU A 49 29.94 13.42 -3.57
CA LEU A 49 29.29 12.11 -3.50
C LEU A 49 27.81 12.12 -3.92
N LEU A 50 26.98 13.08 -3.50
CA LEU A 50 25.58 13.19 -3.95
C LEU A 50 25.48 13.51 -5.45
N ALA A 51 26.38 14.36 -5.96
CA ALA A 51 26.46 14.64 -7.40
C ALA A 51 26.92 13.42 -8.22
N SER A 52 27.78 12.57 -7.66
CA SER A 52 28.28 11.35 -8.31
C SER A 52 27.33 10.16 -8.20
N PHE A 53 26.43 10.16 -7.20
CA PHE A 53 25.51 9.07 -6.91
C PHE A 53 24.10 9.60 -6.58
N PRO A 54 23.27 9.90 -7.60
CA PRO A 54 21.90 10.42 -7.44
C PRO A 54 21.00 9.50 -6.61
N VAL A 55 21.35 8.21 -6.54
CA VAL A 55 20.63 7.20 -5.76
C VAL A 55 20.60 7.48 -4.26
N LEU A 56 21.55 8.29 -3.76
CA LEU A 56 21.61 8.68 -2.36
C LEU A 56 20.49 9.65 -1.96
N ASP A 57 19.81 10.29 -2.92
CA ASP A 57 18.64 11.15 -2.66
C ASP A 57 17.43 10.36 -2.12
N TYR A 58 17.43 9.03 -2.29
CA TYR A 58 16.38 8.14 -1.79
C TYR A 58 16.69 7.53 -0.41
N CYS A 59 17.85 7.83 0.19
CA CYS A 59 18.35 7.16 1.38
C CYS A 59 18.65 8.14 2.54
N GLY A 60 18.43 7.69 3.78
CA GLY A 60 18.71 8.47 5.01
C GLY A 60 17.45 9.03 5.68
N THR A 61 17.64 9.64 6.86
CA THR A 61 16.56 10.22 7.69
C THR A 61 15.90 11.44 7.04
N ASN A 62 16.57 12.07 6.06
CA ASN A 62 16.08 13.21 5.29
C ASN A 62 16.15 12.94 3.77
N ALA A 63 15.65 11.78 3.33
CA ALA A 63 15.60 11.46 1.90
C ALA A 63 14.81 12.53 1.12
N ARG A 64 15.38 13.03 0.03
CA ARG A 64 14.75 14.06 -0.82
C ARG A 64 13.65 13.47 -1.69
N GLN A 65 13.69 12.17 -1.96
CA GLN A 65 12.70 11.46 -2.76
C GLN A 65 12.29 10.16 -2.05
N ALA A 66 10.99 9.82 -2.14
CA ALA A 66 10.46 8.62 -1.51
C ALA A 66 10.81 7.38 -2.33
N ILE A 67 11.35 6.33 -1.68
CA ILE A 67 11.68 5.03 -2.30
C ILE A 67 10.48 4.39 -3.00
N LYS A 68 9.24 4.70 -2.56
CA LYS A 68 7.99 4.19 -3.14
C LYS A 68 7.75 4.65 -4.60
N ASN A 69 8.45 5.68 -5.06
CA ASN A 69 8.27 6.24 -6.40
C ASN A 69 9.16 5.58 -7.47
N VAL A 70 9.95 4.58 -7.09
CA VAL A 70 10.87 3.86 -7.97
C VAL A 70 10.13 2.68 -8.62
N SER A 71 10.25 2.51 -9.94
CA SER A 71 9.63 1.37 -10.63
C SER A 71 10.36 0.05 -10.31
N VAL A 72 9.65 -1.07 -10.31
CA VAL A 72 10.19 -2.41 -9.95
C VAL A 72 11.44 -2.76 -10.77
N GLU A 73 11.44 -2.38 -12.05
CA GLU A 73 12.56 -2.58 -13.00
C GLU A 73 13.83 -1.80 -12.62
N GLN A 74 13.69 -0.68 -11.90
CA GLN A 74 14.80 0.20 -11.53
C GLN A 74 15.48 -0.19 -10.20
N TYR A 75 14.86 -1.05 -9.38
CA TYR A 75 15.43 -1.46 -8.09
C TYR A 75 16.78 -2.17 -8.23
N GLY A 76 16.94 -3.01 -9.26
CA GLY A 76 18.22 -3.69 -9.51
C GLY A 76 19.35 -2.70 -9.77
N ASN A 77 19.08 -1.67 -10.58
CA ASN A 77 20.05 -0.62 -10.88
C ASN A 77 20.36 0.25 -9.66
N ILE A 78 19.35 0.55 -8.84
CA ILE A 78 19.50 1.31 -7.60
C ILE A 78 20.34 0.55 -6.57
N ILE A 79 20.12 -0.75 -6.40
CA ILE A 79 20.92 -1.59 -5.50
C ILE A 79 22.39 -1.61 -5.95
N ILE A 80 22.65 -1.74 -7.25
CA ILE A 80 24.02 -1.71 -7.81
C ILE A 80 24.66 -0.33 -7.56
N GLN A 81 23.93 0.76 -7.78
CA GLN A 81 24.43 2.11 -7.51
C GLN A 81 24.69 2.35 -6.02
N LEU A 82 23.85 1.81 -5.13
CA LEU A 82 24.06 1.86 -3.68
C LEU A 82 25.28 1.03 -3.25
N GLU A 83 25.52 -0.12 -3.85
CA GLU A 83 26.76 -0.90 -3.60
C GLU A 83 28.01 -0.15 -4.08
N ILE A 84 27.95 0.51 -5.23
CA ILE A 84 29.06 1.34 -5.73
C ILE A 84 29.29 2.53 -4.81
N ALA A 85 28.22 3.23 -4.39
CA ALA A 85 28.30 4.34 -3.47
C ALA A 85 28.88 3.90 -2.11
N LYS A 86 28.45 2.76 -1.58
CA LYS A 86 28.99 2.17 -0.35
C LYS A 86 30.49 1.90 -0.47
N LYS A 87 30.93 1.27 -1.56
CA LYS A 87 32.37 1.02 -1.79
C LYS A 87 33.18 2.30 -1.92
N ALA A 88 32.63 3.34 -2.56
CA ALA A 88 33.27 4.64 -2.69
C ALA A 88 33.40 5.33 -1.32
N ILE A 89 32.35 5.30 -0.49
CA ILE A 89 32.36 5.82 0.89
C ILE A 89 33.37 5.05 1.74
N ASP A 90 33.40 3.72 1.66
CA ASP A 90 34.34 2.90 2.40
C ASP A 90 35.81 3.21 2.00
N ALA A 91 36.07 3.40 0.71
CA ALA A 91 37.39 3.79 0.21
C ALA A 91 37.80 5.20 0.69
N GLN A 92 36.87 6.15 0.68
CA GLN A 92 37.13 7.50 1.19
C GLN A 92 37.38 7.49 2.70
N ASN A 93 36.57 6.77 3.47
CA ASN A 93 36.75 6.61 4.91
C ASN A 93 38.11 5.95 5.25
N GLN A 94 38.58 5.00 4.43
CA GLN A 94 39.91 4.42 4.60
C GLN A 94 41.03 5.44 4.35
N LYS A 95 40.88 6.28 3.32
CA LYS A 95 41.81 7.38 3.03
C LYS A 95 41.86 8.40 4.17
N ASP A 96 40.69 8.83 4.66
CA ASP A 96 40.58 9.79 5.76
C ASP A 96 41.19 9.21 7.05
N ARG A 97 40.98 7.92 7.34
CA ARG A 97 41.63 7.23 8.47
C ARG A 97 43.16 7.20 8.34
N ALA A 98 43.68 7.03 7.12
CA ALA A 98 45.13 7.06 6.88
C ALA A 98 45.70 8.47 7.10
N GLU A 99 45.00 9.50 6.62
CA GLU A 99 45.38 10.91 6.80
C GLU A 99 45.33 11.33 8.28
N ILE A 100 44.28 10.95 9.01
CA ILE A 100 44.19 11.17 10.47
C ILE A 100 45.34 10.50 11.20
N LYS A 101 45.74 9.28 10.80
CA LYS A 101 46.90 8.60 11.42
C LYS A 101 48.21 9.35 11.16
N GLU A 102 48.41 9.88 9.95
CA GLU A 102 49.61 10.64 9.61
C GLU A 102 49.65 11.99 10.34
N LEU A 103 48.52 12.71 10.41
CA LEU A 103 48.40 13.94 11.20
C LEU A 103 48.69 13.69 12.69
N ASN A 104 48.16 12.61 13.26
CA ASN A 104 48.48 12.22 14.63
C ASN A 104 49.96 11.86 14.82
N ARG A 105 50.61 11.29 13.80
CA ARG A 105 52.06 11.03 13.83
C ARG A 105 52.85 12.33 13.84
N LEU A 106 52.49 13.28 12.99
CA LEU A 106 53.11 14.61 12.92
C LEU A 106 52.93 15.39 14.23
N ILE A 107 51.75 15.35 14.84
CA ILE A 107 51.49 15.96 16.16
C ILE A 107 52.44 15.36 17.21
N ARG A 108 52.57 14.03 17.25
CA ARG A 108 53.50 13.36 18.18
C ARG A 108 54.96 13.70 17.91
N GLU A 109 55.36 13.87 16.66
CA GLU A 109 56.70 14.33 16.28
C GLU A 109 56.94 15.77 16.74
N GLN A 110 55.97 16.67 16.55
CA GLN A 110 56.02 18.05 17.05
C GLN A 110 56.09 18.11 18.58
N GLU A 111 55.30 17.31 19.29
CA GLU A 111 55.37 17.23 20.76
C GLU A 111 56.73 16.72 21.24
N LYS A 112 57.33 15.75 20.55
CA LYS A 112 58.69 15.27 20.85
C LYS A 112 59.73 16.36 20.60
N GLN A 113 59.62 17.09 19.48
CA GLN A 113 60.50 18.21 19.18
C GLN A 113 60.36 19.32 20.23
N GLN A 114 59.14 19.64 20.66
CA GLN A 114 58.89 20.62 21.71
C GLN A 114 59.52 20.17 23.04
N LYS A 115 59.33 18.91 23.45
CA LYS A 115 59.99 18.34 24.65
C LYS A 115 61.52 18.36 24.54
N LEU A 116 62.06 18.07 23.35
CA LEU A 116 63.50 18.12 23.09
C LEU A 116 64.03 19.56 23.21
N ILE A 117 63.33 20.54 22.65
CA ILE A 117 63.66 21.96 22.75
C ILE A 117 63.60 22.38 24.21
N THR A 118 62.53 22.06 24.95
CA THR A 118 62.42 22.36 26.38
C THR A 118 63.55 21.73 27.19
N LYS A 119 63.94 20.49 26.88
CA LYS A 119 65.06 19.80 27.56
C LYS A 119 66.42 20.40 27.20
N LYS A 120 66.65 20.75 25.93
CA LYS A 120 67.87 21.44 25.48
C LYS A 120 67.98 22.82 26.09
N SER A 121 66.88 23.57 26.17
CA SER A 121 66.80 24.83 26.91
C SER A 121 67.19 24.59 28.37
N ARG A 122 66.65 23.55 29.03
CA ARG A 122 66.97 23.19 30.42
C ARG A 122 68.42 22.79 30.64
N MET A 123 69.01 22.03 29.72
CA MET A 123 70.42 21.66 29.80
C MET A 123 71.35 22.86 29.53
N LEU A 124 71.03 23.72 28.57
CA LEU A 124 71.76 24.96 28.32
C LEU A 124 71.73 25.85 29.57
N ALA A 125 70.57 25.95 30.21
CA ALA A 125 70.37 26.64 31.47
C ALA A 125 71.23 26.08 32.61
N GLU A 126 71.26 24.76 32.79
CA GLU A 126 72.10 24.10 33.79
C GLU A 126 73.61 24.24 33.49
N GLN A 127 74.03 24.11 32.23
CA GLN A 127 75.43 24.20 31.81
C GLN A 127 75.99 25.63 31.85
N THR A 128 75.13 26.64 31.71
CA THR A 128 75.52 28.05 31.82
C THR A 128 75.26 28.64 33.21
N GLY A 129 74.66 27.87 34.13
CA GLY A 129 74.28 28.34 35.48
C GLY A 129 73.11 29.34 35.48
N ILE A 130 72.31 29.38 34.42
CA ILE A 130 71.23 30.34 34.18
C ILE A 130 69.89 29.63 34.37
N ASP A 131 69.13 29.95 35.41
CA ASP A 131 67.76 29.43 35.62
C ASP A 131 66.83 29.86 34.45
N ILE A 132 65.99 28.98 33.91
CA ILE A 132 65.08 29.36 32.77
C ILE A 132 63.95 30.27 33.24
N ASN A 133 63.57 30.16 34.51
CA ASN A 133 62.60 31.08 35.11
C ASN A 133 63.13 32.53 35.10
N TRP A 134 64.47 32.68 35.02
CA TRP A 134 65.14 33.95 34.85
C TRP A 134 64.75 34.63 33.54
N PHE A 135 64.49 33.96 32.41
CA PHE A 135 64.14 34.66 31.16
C PHE A 135 62.73 35.27 31.17
N THR A 136 61.81 34.73 31.97
CA THR A 136 60.49 35.32 32.21
C THR A 136 60.53 36.46 33.24
N GLU A 137 61.48 36.46 34.18
CA GLU A 137 61.68 37.55 35.16
C GLU A 137 62.67 38.63 34.69
N ARG A 138 63.62 38.35 33.79
CA ARG A 138 64.71 39.27 33.43
C ARG A 138 64.31 40.45 32.56
N ARG A 139 63.21 40.35 31.80
CA ARG A 139 62.66 41.54 31.12
C ARG A 139 62.11 42.58 32.12
N HIS A 140 61.88 42.19 33.38
CA HIS A 140 61.48 43.09 34.45
C HIS A 140 62.68 43.62 35.26
N ASP A 141 63.73 42.82 35.42
CA ASP A 141 64.88 43.17 36.27
C ASP A 141 66.05 43.88 35.57
N GLU A 142 66.21 43.78 34.25
CA GLU A 142 67.26 44.55 33.52
C GLU A 142 66.99 46.06 33.49
N LEU A 143 65.74 46.49 33.76
CA LEU A 143 65.40 47.90 33.99
C LEU A 143 65.78 48.40 35.40
N MET A 144 65.96 47.49 36.37
CA MET A 144 66.23 47.86 37.77
C MET A 144 67.72 47.88 38.13
N ARG A 145 68.61 47.32 37.30
CA ARG A 145 70.06 47.29 37.57
C ARG A 145 70.85 48.53 37.14
N MET A 146 70.23 49.51 36.48
CA MET A 146 70.83 50.84 36.23
C MET A 146 70.76 51.77 37.47
N ARG A 147 70.32 51.28 38.63
CA ARG A 147 70.04 52.09 39.84
C ARG A 147 71.05 51.96 40.98
N ASN A 148 72.31 51.64 40.68
CA ASN A 148 73.42 51.86 41.61
C ASN A 148 74.02 53.27 41.47
N TYR A 149 73.16 54.29 41.37
CA TYR A 149 73.54 55.67 41.69
C TYR A 149 72.89 56.02 43.02
N LYS A 150 73.73 56.16 44.06
CA LYS A 150 73.38 56.81 45.32
C LYS A 150 73.01 58.27 45.02
N ALA A 151 71.74 58.51 44.72
CA ALA A 151 71.13 59.83 44.79
C ALA A 151 70.17 59.78 45.98
N GLU A 152 70.34 60.70 46.92
CA GLU A 152 69.46 60.85 48.08
C GLU A 152 68.05 61.17 47.58
N VAL A 153 67.20 60.15 47.54
CA VAL A 153 65.78 60.25 47.17
C VAL A 153 65.05 60.91 48.34
N SER A 154 64.40 62.05 48.10
CA SER A 154 63.68 62.77 49.14
C SER A 154 62.48 61.98 49.66
N VAL A 155 62.11 62.20 50.92
CA VAL A 155 60.98 61.53 51.59
C VAL A 155 59.67 61.67 50.80
N ALA A 156 59.47 62.79 50.10
CA ALA A 156 58.30 63.03 49.25
C ALA A 156 58.21 62.06 48.05
N GLU A 157 59.35 61.65 47.48
CA GLU A 157 59.37 60.70 46.36
C GLU A 157 59.15 59.25 46.83
N LEU A 158 59.60 58.92 48.05
CA LEU A 158 59.25 57.66 48.70
C LEU A 158 57.76 57.58 48.99
N GLU A 159 57.15 58.64 49.54
CA GLU A 159 55.70 58.69 49.76
C GLU A 159 54.89 58.57 48.48
N ALA A 160 55.33 59.21 47.39
CA ALA A 160 54.70 59.08 46.07
C ALA A 160 54.76 57.63 45.54
N ARG A 161 55.89 56.94 45.74
CA ARG A 161 56.02 55.52 45.38
C ARG A 161 55.15 54.61 46.24
N THR A 162 55.04 54.88 47.54
CA THR A 162 54.16 54.11 48.43
C THR A 162 52.70 54.23 47.99
N ARG A 163 52.24 55.44 47.62
CA ARG A 163 50.89 55.66 47.08
C ARG A 163 50.64 54.92 45.77
N LEU A 164 51.64 54.84 44.90
CA LEU A 164 51.58 54.08 43.65
C LEU A 164 51.47 52.57 43.91
N VAL A 165 52.26 52.04 44.84
CA VAL A 165 52.19 50.63 45.27
C VAL A 165 50.83 50.31 45.89
N GLU A 166 50.28 51.19 46.73
CA GLU A 166 48.94 51.02 47.28
C GLU A 166 47.85 51.03 46.20
N HIS A 167 48.00 51.86 45.16
CA HIS A 167 47.10 51.87 44.02
C HIS A 167 47.18 50.56 43.20
N GLU A 168 48.39 50.06 42.94
CA GLU A 168 48.62 48.78 42.27
C GLU A 168 48.05 47.60 43.08
N ILE A 169 48.23 47.59 44.39
CA ILE A 169 47.62 46.56 45.28
C ILE A 169 46.09 46.61 45.20
N LYS A 170 45.49 47.80 45.16
CA LYS A 170 44.04 47.94 44.97
C LYS A 170 43.59 47.43 43.60
N ALA A 171 44.32 47.76 42.53
CA ALA A 171 44.04 47.25 41.19
C ALA A 171 44.16 45.72 41.12
N ALA A 172 45.20 45.14 41.72
CA ALA A 172 45.41 43.71 41.80
C ALA A 172 44.29 42.99 42.57
N LYS A 173 43.80 43.57 43.67
CA LYS A 173 42.64 43.05 44.40
C LYS A 173 41.38 43.04 43.53
N ILE A 174 41.09 44.14 42.82
CA ILE A 174 39.95 44.23 41.90
C ILE A 174 40.07 43.19 40.77
N ILE A 175 41.27 42.98 40.23
CA ILE A 175 41.50 41.96 39.20
C ILE A 175 41.30 40.55 39.77
N ALA A 176 41.79 40.26 40.97
CA ALA A 176 41.61 38.98 41.63
C ALA A 176 40.12 38.69 41.89
N GLU A 177 39.35 39.68 42.35
CA GLU A 177 37.91 39.57 42.54
C GLU A 177 37.18 39.31 41.22
N LYS A 178 37.49 40.06 40.15
CA LYS A 178 36.90 39.85 38.82
C LYS A 178 37.22 38.48 38.25
N LYS A 179 38.48 38.01 38.39
CA LYS A 179 38.88 36.67 37.93
C LYS A 179 38.24 35.57 38.77
N GLY A 180 38.14 35.75 40.09
CA GLY A 180 37.43 34.83 40.98
C GLY A 180 35.94 34.71 40.61
N ALA A 181 35.28 35.84 40.34
CA ALA A 181 33.89 35.86 39.86
C ALA A 181 33.74 35.16 38.49
N ALA A 182 34.69 35.36 37.57
CA ALA A 182 34.71 34.67 36.28
C ALA A 182 34.89 33.15 36.44
N ILE A 183 35.81 32.71 37.31
CA ILE A 183 36.01 31.28 37.61
C ILE A 183 34.72 30.66 38.16
N LEU A 184 34.08 31.31 39.15
CA LEU A 184 32.78 30.85 39.67
C LEU A 184 31.70 30.80 38.59
N GLY A 185 31.68 31.76 37.67
CA GLY A 185 30.78 31.76 36.51
C GLY A 185 31.03 30.55 35.60
N VAL A 186 32.29 30.25 35.29
CA VAL A 186 32.67 29.09 34.48
C VAL A 186 32.32 27.77 35.20
N THR A 187 32.57 27.66 36.51
CA THR A 187 32.20 26.47 37.29
C THR A 187 30.70 26.20 37.23
N LYS A 188 29.86 27.23 37.39
CA LYS A 188 28.40 27.10 37.25
C LYS A 188 27.98 26.63 35.85
N LEU A 189 28.64 27.13 34.80
CA LEU A 189 28.37 26.68 33.43
C LEU A 189 28.79 25.21 33.20
N VAL A 190 29.90 24.78 33.79
CA VAL A 190 30.35 23.38 33.73
C VAL A 190 29.39 22.46 34.48
N GLU A 191 28.92 22.85 35.66
CA GLU A 191 27.91 22.11 36.42
C GLU A 191 26.60 22.00 35.64
N LYS A 192 26.12 23.10 35.06
CA LYS A 192 24.92 23.09 34.19
C LYS A 192 25.12 22.19 32.97
N ARG A 193 26.30 22.21 32.35
CA ARG A 193 26.60 21.33 31.21
C ARG A 193 26.59 19.86 31.64
N ARG A 194 27.10 19.55 32.84
CA ARG A 194 27.09 18.20 33.39
C ARG A 194 25.67 17.70 33.66
N SER A 195 24.80 18.52 34.26
CA SER A 195 23.40 18.14 34.46
C SER A 195 22.67 17.88 33.14
N THR A 196 22.93 18.67 32.09
CA THR A 196 22.38 18.41 30.76
C THR A 196 22.90 17.12 30.13
N ILE A 197 24.15 16.73 30.38
CA ILE A 197 24.68 15.43 29.93
C ILE A 197 23.96 14.29 30.66
N ASP A 198 23.77 14.42 31.98
CA ASP A 198 23.04 13.41 32.76
C ASP A 198 21.58 13.26 32.30
N GLU A 199 20.91 14.37 31.93
CA GLU A 199 19.58 14.36 31.30
C GLU A 199 19.57 13.66 29.95
N ILE A 200 20.58 13.92 29.10
CA ILE A 200 20.73 13.27 27.79
C ILE A 200 20.93 11.75 27.97
N ASP A 201 21.76 11.33 28.91
CA ASP A 201 22.00 9.92 29.20
C ASP A 201 20.72 9.22 29.72
N SER A 202 19.93 9.91 30.54
CA SER A 202 18.60 9.42 30.96
C SER A 202 17.66 9.22 29.78
N LEU A 203 17.56 10.21 28.88
CA LEU A 203 16.72 10.12 27.68
C LEU A 203 17.17 9.01 26.73
N TYR A 204 18.48 8.81 26.55
CA TYR A 204 18.99 7.69 25.75
C TYR A 204 18.59 6.34 26.34
N ASN A 205 18.59 6.21 27.66
CA ASN A 205 18.16 4.99 28.32
C ASN A 205 16.64 4.76 28.17
N GLU A 206 15.84 5.82 28.26
CA GLU A 206 14.39 5.75 27.98
C GLU A 206 14.11 5.32 26.54
N ILE A 207 14.78 5.93 25.55
CA ILE A 207 14.66 5.54 24.14
C ILE A 207 15.01 4.06 23.96
N ARG A 208 16.09 3.59 24.59
CA ARG A 208 16.50 2.18 24.51
C ARG A 208 15.45 1.22 25.09
N ILE A 209 14.80 1.60 26.19
CA ILE A 209 13.72 0.79 26.79
C ILE A 209 12.52 0.77 25.84
N VAL A 210 12.12 1.92 25.30
CA VAL A 210 11.00 2.02 24.36
C VAL A 210 11.27 1.21 23.09
N ASP A 211 12.48 1.26 22.52
CA ASP A 211 12.86 0.46 21.35
C ASP A 211 12.75 -1.04 21.64
N ARG A 212 13.19 -1.49 22.82
CA ARG A 212 13.05 -2.89 23.24
C ARG A 212 11.58 -3.30 23.34
N ASP A 213 10.78 -2.49 24.03
CA ASP A 213 9.36 -2.80 24.26
C ASP A 213 8.57 -2.75 22.94
N THR A 214 8.93 -1.84 22.04
CA THR A 214 8.37 -1.77 20.67
C THR A 214 8.73 -3.04 19.88
N THR A 215 9.97 -3.51 19.98
CA THR A 215 10.39 -4.75 19.30
C THR A 215 9.60 -5.95 19.82
N ILE A 216 9.45 -6.07 21.14
CA ILE A 216 8.64 -7.14 21.75
C ILE A 216 7.19 -7.07 21.26
N ALA A 217 6.57 -5.88 21.27
CA ALA A 217 5.20 -5.70 20.79
C ALA A 217 5.06 -6.05 19.30
N THR A 218 6.04 -5.73 18.46
CA THR A 218 6.01 -6.13 17.05
C THR A 218 6.10 -7.64 16.85
N GLU A 219 6.90 -8.34 17.66
CA GLU A 219 6.99 -9.81 17.62
C GLU A 219 5.67 -10.46 18.07
N GLU A 220 5.02 -9.93 19.12
CA GLU A 220 3.72 -10.40 19.58
C GLU A 220 2.63 -10.22 18.50
N LEU A 221 2.63 -9.08 17.83
CA LEU A 221 1.70 -8.79 16.73
C LEU A 221 1.93 -9.73 15.54
N ALA A 222 3.20 -10.01 15.21
CA ALA A 222 3.54 -10.97 14.17
C ALA A 222 3.05 -12.39 14.49
N ARG A 223 3.15 -12.83 15.76
CA ARG A 223 2.59 -14.12 16.20
C ARG A 223 1.07 -14.15 16.09
N ALA A 224 0.39 -13.12 16.57
CA ALA A 224 -1.07 -13.03 16.48
C ALA A 224 -1.56 -13.04 15.02
N ASN A 225 -0.86 -12.34 14.12
CA ASN A 225 -1.18 -12.39 12.69
C ASN A 225 -0.98 -13.78 12.08
N ALA A 226 0.06 -14.51 12.50
CA ALA A 226 0.27 -15.88 12.04
C ALA A 226 -0.86 -16.81 12.53
N ASP A 227 -1.31 -16.66 13.77
CA ASP A 227 -2.44 -17.42 14.31
C ASP A 227 -3.74 -17.09 13.56
N MET A 228 -3.97 -15.81 13.23
CA MET A 228 -5.11 -15.37 12.41
C MET A 228 -5.06 -15.97 11.01
N GLN A 229 -3.91 -15.92 10.34
CA GLN A 229 -3.74 -16.52 9.02
C GLN A 229 -3.98 -18.03 9.04
N HIS A 230 -3.56 -18.71 10.10
CA HIS A 230 -3.86 -20.14 10.28
C HIS A 230 -5.36 -20.37 10.51
N ALA A 231 -6.04 -19.52 11.28
CA ALA A 231 -7.49 -19.61 11.47
C ALA A 231 -8.25 -19.33 10.17
N ASP A 232 -7.83 -18.35 9.39
CA ASP A 232 -8.41 -18.01 8.09
C ASP A 232 -8.19 -19.15 7.09
N ALA A 233 -6.97 -19.71 7.01
CA ALA A 233 -6.68 -20.88 6.19
C ALA A 233 -7.55 -22.09 6.58
N TRP A 234 -7.75 -22.32 7.89
CA TRP A 234 -8.65 -23.36 8.38
C TRP A 234 -10.12 -23.12 7.99
N LEU A 235 -10.55 -21.85 7.93
CA LEU A 235 -11.88 -21.47 7.48
C LEU A 235 -12.04 -21.58 5.96
N GLU A 236 -11.00 -21.29 5.18
CA GLU A 236 -10.97 -21.46 3.72
C GLU A 236 -10.92 -22.93 3.31
N GLU A 237 -10.20 -23.77 4.06
CA GLU A 237 -10.15 -25.23 3.85
C GLU A 237 -11.47 -25.93 4.17
N ARG A 238 -12.39 -25.28 4.91
CA ARG A 238 -13.71 -25.83 5.12
C ARG A 238 -14.45 -25.88 3.78
N PRO A 239 -14.91 -27.07 3.35
CA PRO A 239 -15.76 -27.15 2.17
C PRO A 239 -16.96 -26.22 2.37
N ASN A 240 -17.26 -25.45 1.34
CA ASN A 240 -18.39 -24.52 1.28
C ASN A 240 -19.61 -25.23 1.88
N PRO A 241 -20.42 -24.63 2.77
CA PRO A 241 -21.57 -25.32 3.35
C PRO A 241 -22.50 -25.92 2.29
N ALA A 242 -22.54 -25.37 1.08
CA ALA A 242 -23.23 -25.95 -0.09
C ALA A 242 -22.70 -27.33 -0.55
N ASP A 243 -21.44 -27.66 -0.24
CA ASP A 243 -20.81 -28.95 -0.55
C ASP A 243 -20.87 -29.97 0.60
N SER A 244 -21.48 -29.60 1.72
CA SER A 244 -21.71 -30.52 2.83
C SER A 244 -22.57 -31.69 2.35
N VAL A 245 -22.04 -32.91 2.47
CA VAL A 245 -22.76 -34.16 2.17
C VAL A 245 -24.10 -34.23 2.90
N ALA A 246 -24.18 -33.68 4.12
CA ALA A 246 -25.42 -33.62 4.89
C ALA A 246 -26.46 -32.69 4.26
N LEU A 247 -26.05 -31.55 3.67
CA LEU A 247 -26.98 -30.65 2.99
C LEU A 247 -27.45 -31.24 1.66
N LYS A 248 -26.57 -31.91 0.92
CA LYS A 248 -26.95 -32.64 -0.31
C LYS A 248 -27.99 -33.72 -0.03
N VAL A 249 -27.82 -34.50 1.04
CA VAL A 249 -28.81 -35.51 1.46
C VAL A 249 -30.15 -34.86 1.84
N ILE A 250 -30.14 -33.73 2.56
CA ILE A 250 -31.37 -33.02 2.92
C ILE A 250 -32.06 -32.43 1.68
N GLU A 251 -31.29 -31.92 0.72
CA GLU A 251 -31.83 -31.40 -0.55
C GLU A 251 -32.44 -32.51 -1.39
N GLU A 252 -31.76 -33.66 -1.51
CA GLU A 252 -32.26 -34.87 -2.17
C GLU A 252 -33.54 -35.38 -1.49
N ASP A 253 -33.57 -35.49 -0.16
CA ASP A 253 -34.77 -35.87 0.61
C ASP A 253 -35.91 -34.86 0.44
N SER A 254 -35.60 -33.56 0.34
CA SER A 254 -36.63 -32.55 0.09
C SER A 254 -37.20 -32.63 -1.32
N ALA A 255 -36.39 -33.05 -2.29
CA ALA A 255 -36.80 -33.23 -3.68
C ALA A 255 -37.66 -34.48 -3.83
N THR A 256 -37.28 -35.60 -3.21
CA THR A 256 -38.07 -36.83 -3.21
C THR A 256 -39.42 -36.63 -2.52
N LEU A 257 -39.46 -35.97 -1.36
CA LEU A 257 -40.73 -35.66 -0.67
C LEU A 257 -41.65 -34.74 -1.50
N LYS A 258 -41.08 -33.81 -2.28
CA LYS A 258 -41.87 -32.98 -3.20
C LYS A 258 -42.42 -33.82 -4.36
N GLU A 259 -41.62 -34.69 -4.93
CA GLU A 259 -42.03 -35.59 -6.01
C GLU A 259 -43.12 -36.57 -5.54
N GLU A 260 -42.96 -37.19 -4.36
CA GLU A 260 -43.99 -38.06 -3.76
C GLU A 260 -45.29 -37.30 -3.47
N LYS A 261 -45.21 -36.06 -3.00
CA LYS A 261 -46.38 -35.20 -2.79
C LYS A 261 -47.06 -34.85 -4.11
N GLU A 262 -46.30 -34.49 -5.14
CA GLU A 262 -46.86 -34.20 -6.47
C GLU A 262 -47.47 -35.45 -7.10
N GLN A 263 -46.84 -36.61 -6.92
CA GLN A 263 -47.33 -37.89 -7.42
C GLN A 263 -48.63 -38.28 -6.72
N THR A 264 -48.72 -38.21 -5.39
CA THR A 264 -49.95 -38.51 -4.64
C THR A 264 -51.09 -37.54 -4.98
N VAL A 265 -50.79 -36.24 -5.12
CA VAL A 265 -51.76 -35.24 -5.58
C VAL A 265 -52.22 -35.53 -7.01
N ASN A 266 -51.32 -35.92 -7.92
CA ASN A 266 -51.65 -36.26 -9.30
C ASN A 266 -52.44 -37.56 -9.40
N GLU A 267 -52.12 -38.59 -8.62
CA GLU A 267 -52.83 -39.88 -8.59
C GLU A 267 -54.30 -39.70 -8.17
N GLN A 268 -54.60 -38.76 -7.27
CA GLN A 268 -55.97 -38.46 -6.85
C GLN A 268 -56.68 -37.47 -7.79
N ARG A 269 -55.96 -36.46 -8.29
CA ARG A 269 -56.53 -35.37 -9.10
C ARG A 269 -56.78 -35.79 -10.55
N VAL A 270 -55.93 -36.63 -11.14
CA VAL A 270 -56.05 -37.03 -12.55
C VAL A 270 -57.33 -37.83 -12.83
N PRO A 271 -57.75 -38.81 -12.00
CA PRO A 271 -59.04 -39.48 -12.17
C PRO A 271 -60.22 -38.53 -12.04
N GLN A 272 -60.21 -37.64 -11.03
CA GLN A 272 -61.28 -36.66 -10.82
C GLN A 272 -61.37 -35.65 -11.98
N GLU A 273 -60.25 -35.12 -12.46
CA GLU A 273 -60.23 -34.25 -13.62
C GLU A 273 -60.67 -34.96 -14.91
N ARG A 274 -60.33 -36.25 -15.08
CA ARG A 274 -60.80 -37.04 -16.22
C ARG A 274 -62.32 -37.24 -16.18
N VAL A 275 -62.88 -37.49 -14.99
CA VAL A 275 -64.33 -37.60 -14.79
C VAL A 275 -65.01 -36.26 -15.05
N ILE A 276 -64.52 -35.15 -14.49
CA ILE A 276 -65.06 -33.81 -14.72
C ILE A 276 -64.98 -33.44 -16.20
N LYS A 277 -63.84 -33.66 -16.87
CA LYS A 277 -63.70 -33.40 -18.31
C LYS A 277 -64.62 -34.27 -19.16
N ALA A 278 -64.84 -35.53 -18.77
CA ALA A 278 -65.79 -36.42 -19.45
C ALA A 278 -67.24 -35.95 -19.26
N GLN A 279 -67.60 -35.49 -18.06
CA GLN A 279 -68.90 -34.91 -17.75
C GLN A 279 -69.13 -33.58 -18.49
N ASP A 280 -68.17 -32.66 -18.46
CA ASP A 280 -68.23 -31.39 -19.19
C ASP A 280 -68.35 -31.61 -20.69
N TYR A 281 -67.56 -32.55 -21.23
CA TYR A 281 -67.66 -32.94 -22.64
C TYR A 281 -69.04 -33.50 -22.96
N ARG A 282 -69.60 -34.35 -22.09
CA ARG A 282 -70.93 -34.94 -22.26
C ARG A 282 -72.03 -33.87 -22.20
N ILE A 283 -71.97 -32.95 -21.24
CA ILE A 283 -72.89 -31.83 -21.11
C ILE A 283 -72.84 -30.96 -22.38
N ALA A 284 -71.64 -30.59 -22.83
CA ALA A 284 -71.48 -29.81 -24.05
C ALA A 284 -71.99 -30.54 -25.31
N GLN A 285 -71.81 -31.85 -25.40
CA GLN A 285 -72.31 -32.68 -26.49
C GLN A 285 -73.85 -32.74 -26.48
N LEU A 286 -74.45 -32.95 -25.30
CA LEU A 286 -75.90 -32.97 -25.12
C LEU A 286 -76.52 -31.59 -25.36
N ASP A 287 -75.91 -30.51 -24.90
CA ASP A 287 -76.36 -29.13 -25.14
C ASP A 287 -76.34 -28.79 -26.63
N LYS A 288 -75.27 -29.15 -27.35
CA LYS A 288 -75.21 -28.98 -28.81
C LYS A 288 -76.31 -29.77 -29.53
N ARG A 289 -76.57 -31.02 -29.12
CA ARG A 289 -77.65 -31.84 -29.70
C ARG A 289 -79.02 -31.28 -29.38
N ALA A 290 -79.25 -30.87 -28.12
CA ALA A 290 -80.47 -30.23 -27.69
C ALA A 290 -80.76 -28.97 -28.52
N LYS A 291 -79.77 -28.11 -28.74
CA LYS A 291 -79.89 -26.92 -29.60
C LYS A 291 -80.23 -27.26 -31.05
N ILE A 292 -79.68 -28.34 -31.59
CA ILE A 292 -80.00 -28.81 -32.96
C ILE A 292 -81.44 -29.33 -33.02
N VAL A 293 -81.86 -30.15 -32.06
CA VAL A 293 -83.23 -30.68 -31.96
C VAL A 293 -84.23 -29.55 -31.73
N GLU A 294 -83.94 -28.60 -30.84
CA GLU A 294 -84.80 -27.46 -30.56
C GLU A 294 -85.02 -26.60 -31.80
N LYS A 295 -83.95 -26.32 -32.57
CA LYS A 295 -84.06 -25.63 -33.87
C LYS A 295 -84.91 -26.43 -34.86
N ALA A 296 -84.72 -27.75 -34.94
CA ALA A 296 -85.51 -28.60 -35.82
C ALA A 296 -87.00 -28.65 -35.41
N VAL A 297 -87.30 -28.74 -34.12
CA VAL A 297 -88.67 -28.75 -33.57
C VAL A 297 -89.37 -27.41 -33.81
N LYS A 298 -88.68 -26.29 -33.60
CA LYS A 298 -89.18 -24.94 -33.90
C LYS A 298 -89.47 -24.75 -35.38
N ASN A 299 -88.57 -25.18 -36.26
CA ASN A 299 -88.73 -25.05 -37.71
C ASN A 299 -89.89 -25.90 -38.25
N ASN A 300 -90.28 -26.98 -37.57
CA ASN A 300 -91.42 -27.82 -37.94
C ASN A 300 -92.73 -27.46 -37.22
N GLY A 301 -92.75 -26.41 -36.38
CA GLY A 301 -93.96 -25.97 -35.66
C GLY A 301 -94.40 -26.89 -34.51
N LEU A 302 -93.57 -27.87 -34.12
CA LEU A 302 -93.90 -28.92 -33.16
C LEU A 302 -93.58 -28.54 -31.70
N SER A 303 -93.08 -27.32 -31.45
CA SER A 303 -92.58 -26.91 -30.12
C SER A 303 -93.60 -27.12 -29.01
N ARG A 304 -94.86 -26.71 -29.21
CA ARG A 304 -95.90 -26.82 -28.16
C ARG A 304 -96.28 -28.27 -27.82
N GLU A 305 -96.23 -29.17 -28.80
CA GLU A 305 -96.55 -30.58 -28.59
C GLU A 305 -95.41 -31.32 -27.90
N VAL A 306 -94.17 -31.05 -28.33
CA VAL A 306 -92.97 -31.60 -27.69
C VAL A 306 -92.87 -31.11 -26.24
N ASP A 307 -93.07 -29.82 -25.98
CA ASP A 307 -93.03 -29.28 -24.62
C ASP A 307 -94.09 -29.91 -23.71
N LYS A 308 -95.30 -30.17 -24.23
CA LYS A 308 -96.39 -30.83 -23.49
C LYS A 308 -96.05 -32.29 -23.16
N ILE A 309 -95.47 -33.03 -24.11
CA ILE A 309 -95.05 -34.42 -23.93
C ILE A 309 -93.89 -34.50 -22.93
N VAL A 310 -92.90 -33.63 -23.09
CA VAL A 310 -91.73 -33.55 -22.21
C VAL A 310 -92.18 -33.21 -20.79
N ALA A 311 -92.97 -32.15 -20.59
CA ALA A 311 -93.48 -31.77 -19.26
C ALA A 311 -94.25 -32.89 -18.56
N HIS A 312 -95.07 -33.64 -19.32
CA HIS A 312 -95.78 -34.80 -18.77
C HIS A 312 -94.82 -35.93 -18.38
N GLY A 313 -93.82 -36.23 -19.22
CA GLY A 313 -92.82 -37.28 -18.96
C GLY A 313 -91.90 -36.98 -17.78
N TRP A 314 -91.52 -35.72 -17.56
CA TRP A 314 -90.72 -35.33 -16.39
C TRP A 314 -91.50 -35.41 -15.07
N SER A 315 -92.81 -35.14 -15.10
CA SER A 315 -93.67 -35.24 -13.90
C SER A 315 -93.87 -36.68 -13.40
N GLN A 316 -93.52 -37.69 -14.20
CA GLN A 316 -93.73 -39.11 -13.90
C GLN A 316 -92.45 -39.89 -13.59
N ARG A 317 -91.26 -39.27 -13.68
CA ARG A 317 -89.98 -39.94 -13.40
C ARG A 317 -89.35 -39.40 -12.13
N GLU A 318 -89.15 -40.28 -11.15
CA GLU A 318 -88.18 -40.05 -10.08
C GLU A 318 -86.77 -40.22 -10.67
N VAL A 319 -85.90 -39.24 -10.44
CA VAL A 319 -84.50 -39.29 -10.87
C VAL A 319 -83.77 -40.19 -9.88
N GLU A 320 -83.52 -41.43 -10.28
CA GLU A 320 -82.71 -42.37 -9.49
C GLU A 320 -81.26 -41.89 -9.46
N VAL A 321 -80.78 -41.48 -8.28
CA VAL A 321 -79.37 -41.19 -8.02
C VAL A 321 -78.70 -42.51 -7.61
N PRO A 322 -77.67 -43.00 -8.33
CA PRO A 322 -76.97 -44.22 -7.95
C PRO A 322 -76.36 -44.13 -6.54
N GLU A 323 -76.58 -45.14 -5.69
CA GLU A 323 -76.09 -45.18 -4.30
C GLU A 323 -74.58 -45.47 -4.19
N ASP A 324 -73.97 -46.07 -5.22
CA ASP A 324 -72.54 -46.44 -5.23
C ASP A 324 -71.62 -45.33 -5.75
N GLN A 325 -70.75 -44.80 -4.87
CA GLN A 325 -69.78 -43.74 -5.21
C GLN A 325 -68.74 -44.14 -6.26
N GLU A 326 -68.37 -45.42 -6.37
CA GLU A 326 -67.44 -45.91 -7.41
C GLU A 326 -68.06 -45.87 -8.81
N SER A 327 -69.39 -46.05 -8.91
CA SER A 327 -70.10 -46.06 -10.18
C SER A 327 -70.16 -44.67 -10.86
N LEU A 328 -69.97 -43.60 -10.07
CA LEU A 328 -69.95 -42.21 -10.53
C LEU A 328 -68.64 -41.81 -11.24
N CYS A 329 -67.58 -42.63 -11.08
CA CYS A 329 -66.26 -42.39 -11.66
C CYS A 329 -66.00 -43.20 -12.95
N ASP A 330 -66.93 -44.05 -13.38
CA ASP A 330 -66.80 -44.88 -14.60
C ASP A 330 -67.01 -44.04 -15.87
N ILE A 331 -65.89 -43.63 -16.49
CA ILE A 331 -65.88 -42.84 -17.73
C ILE A 331 -66.65 -43.54 -18.87
N GLU A 332 -66.64 -44.87 -18.91
CA GLU A 332 -67.33 -45.67 -19.94
C GLU A 332 -68.86 -45.65 -19.81
N LYS A 333 -69.39 -45.39 -18.60
CA LYS A 333 -70.82 -45.17 -18.37
C LYS A 333 -71.23 -43.73 -18.70
N ILE A 334 -70.32 -42.76 -18.50
CA ILE A 334 -70.54 -41.33 -18.83
C ILE A 334 -70.53 -41.10 -20.35
N ILE A 335 -69.65 -41.80 -21.07
CA ILE A 335 -69.52 -41.74 -22.53
C ILE A 335 -69.64 -43.15 -23.12
N PRO A 336 -70.84 -43.58 -23.55
CA PRO A 336 -71.02 -44.91 -24.11
C PRO A 336 -70.17 -45.12 -25.38
N ALA A 337 -69.41 -46.20 -25.44
CA ALA A 337 -68.50 -46.53 -26.54
C ALA A 337 -69.19 -46.74 -27.90
N GLN A 338 -70.51 -46.91 -27.92
CA GLN A 338 -71.31 -47.12 -29.13
C GLN A 338 -72.46 -46.12 -29.24
N GLU A 339 -72.16 -44.82 -29.21
CA GLU A 339 -73.09 -43.85 -29.79
C GLU A 339 -73.07 -43.99 -31.32
N LYS A 340 -74.17 -44.51 -31.89
CA LYS A 340 -74.36 -44.51 -33.35
C LYS A 340 -74.54 -43.06 -33.82
N ILE A 341 -73.44 -42.43 -34.23
CA ILE A 341 -73.43 -41.10 -34.84
C ILE A 341 -74.05 -41.21 -36.23
N HIS A 342 -75.02 -40.33 -36.52
CA HIS A 342 -75.62 -40.25 -37.84
C HIS A 342 -74.54 -39.99 -38.93
N PRO A 343 -74.50 -40.74 -40.05
CA PRO A 343 -73.40 -40.69 -41.02
C PRO A 343 -73.02 -39.29 -41.54
N GLY A 344 -73.97 -38.37 -41.62
CA GLY A 344 -73.71 -36.98 -42.02
C GLY A 344 -72.82 -36.19 -41.05
N ILE A 345 -72.89 -36.47 -39.75
CA ILE A 345 -72.06 -35.82 -38.73
C ILE A 345 -70.63 -36.41 -38.76
N TYR A 346 -70.51 -37.70 -39.05
CA TYR A 346 -69.22 -38.38 -39.19
C TYR A 346 -68.37 -37.79 -40.32
N ASN A 347 -68.96 -37.57 -41.49
CA ASN A 347 -68.25 -36.98 -42.64
C ASN A 347 -67.74 -35.56 -42.35
N LEU A 348 -68.51 -34.78 -41.59
CA LEU A 348 -68.12 -33.41 -41.23
C LEU A 348 -66.90 -33.41 -40.28
N LEU A 349 -66.88 -34.31 -39.29
CA LEU A 349 -65.73 -34.49 -38.40
C LEU A 349 -64.48 -35.02 -39.11
N LEU A 350 -64.66 -35.88 -40.13
CA LEU A 350 -63.56 -36.39 -40.94
C LEU A 350 -62.84 -35.25 -41.69
N THR A 351 -63.59 -34.32 -42.28
CA THR A 351 -62.98 -33.19 -43.02
C THR A 351 -62.18 -32.23 -42.12
N GLU A 352 -62.62 -32.00 -40.89
CA GLU A 352 -61.88 -31.18 -39.92
C GLU A 352 -60.61 -31.88 -39.43
N LYS A 353 -60.66 -33.20 -39.21
CA LYS A 353 -59.47 -34.01 -38.89
C LYS A 353 -58.40 -33.90 -39.98
N GLU A 354 -58.80 -33.95 -41.25
CA GLU A 354 -57.87 -33.84 -42.39
C GLU A 354 -57.23 -32.45 -42.51
N LYS A 355 -57.97 -31.37 -42.22
CA LYS A 355 -57.40 -30.01 -42.18
C LYS A 355 -56.38 -29.87 -41.05
N MET A 356 -56.72 -30.34 -39.85
CA MET A 356 -55.83 -30.28 -38.69
C MET A 356 -54.55 -31.09 -38.92
N ALA A 357 -54.67 -32.28 -39.51
CA ALA A 357 -53.51 -33.11 -39.86
C ALA A 357 -52.53 -32.40 -40.81
N ARG A 358 -53.03 -31.62 -41.78
CA ARG A 358 -52.18 -30.81 -42.67
C ARG A 358 -51.45 -29.69 -41.92
N ILE A 359 -52.13 -28.99 -41.02
CA ILE A 359 -51.50 -27.91 -40.23
C ILE A 359 -50.39 -28.47 -39.35
N VAL A 360 -50.64 -29.58 -38.66
CA VAL A 360 -49.63 -30.26 -37.83
C VAL A 360 -48.43 -30.66 -38.68
N SER A 361 -48.66 -31.23 -39.88
CA SER A 361 -47.58 -31.60 -40.79
C SER A 361 -46.70 -30.41 -41.19
N ILE A 362 -47.29 -29.24 -41.45
CA ILE A 362 -46.53 -28.01 -41.79
C ILE A 362 -45.69 -27.56 -40.60
N LEU A 363 -46.27 -27.53 -39.40
CA LEU A 363 -45.56 -27.15 -38.18
C LEU A 363 -44.40 -28.10 -37.86
N THR A 364 -44.57 -29.41 -38.09
CA THR A 364 -43.50 -30.40 -37.91
C THR A 364 -42.35 -30.17 -38.89
N ILE A 365 -42.62 -29.80 -40.15
CA ILE A 365 -41.58 -29.46 -41.12
C ILE A 365 -40.81 -28.21 -40.66
N THR A 366 -41.51 -27.14 -40.28
CA THR A 366 -40.87 -25.91 -39.79
C THR A 366 -40.07 -26.12 -38.50
N ALA A 367 -40.51 -27.03 -37.62
CA ALA A 367 -39.76 -27.38 -36.42
C ALA A 367 -38.42 -28.05 -36.79
N LYS A 368 -38.43 -29.01 -37.71
CA LYS A 368 -37.22 -29.68 -38.20
C LYS A 368 -36.25 -28.72 -38.87
N GLU A 369 -36.74 -27.80 -39.73
CA GLU A 369 -35.89 -26.77 -40.36
C GLU A 369 -35.19 -25.88 -39.33
N LYS A 370 -35.87 -25.55 -38.22
CA LYS A 370 -35.27 -24.78 -37.11
C LYS A 370 -34.25 -25.59 -36.33
N GLU A 371 -34.51 -26.87 -36.07
CA GLU A 371 -33.54 -27.77 -35.42
C GLU A 371 -32.25 -27.90 -36.25
N GLU A 372 -32.38 -28.06 -37.57
CA GLU A 372 -31.23 -28.11 -38.50
C GLU A 372 -30.44 -26.80 -38.48
N LEU A 373 -31.12 -25.64 -38.46
CA LEU A 373 -30.47 -24.33 -38.36
C LEU A 373 -29.75 -24.13 -37.02
N ILE A 374 -30.35 -24.58 -35.92
CA ILE A 374 -29.71 -24.56 -34.59
C ILE A 374 -28.45 -25.43 -34.62
N ALA A 375 -28.54 -26.66 -35.13
CA ALA A 375 -27.39 -27.56 -35.24
C ALA A 375 -26.25 -26.94 -36.08
N ALA A 376 -26.57 -26.28 -37.19
CA ALA A 376 -25.59 -25.59 -38.02
C ALA A 376 -24.93 -24.41 -37.31
N LEU A 377 -25.69 -23.63 -36.51
CA LEU A 377 -25.16 -22.54 -35.71
C LEU A 377 -24.27 -23.04 -34.58
N THR A 378 -24.67 -24.11 -33.88
CA THR A 378 -23.86 -24.74 -32.82
C THR A 378 -22.54 -25.24 -33.39
N ALA A 379 -22.55 -25.96 -34.51
CA ALA A 379 -21.33 -26.43 -35.17
C ALA A 379 -20.40 -25.26 -35.59
N ARG A 380 -20.97 -24.14 -36.04
CA ARG A 380 -20.20 -22.93 -36.36
C ARG A 380 -19.60 -22.29 -35.11
N GLN A 381 -20.34 -22.25 -34.01
CA GLN A 381 -19.87 -21.73 -32.74
C GLN A 381 -18.72 -22.58 -32.17
N GLU A 382 -18.85 -23.91 -32.20
CA GLU A 382 -17.78 -24.83 -31.78
C GLU A 382 -16.52 -24.63 -32.62
N LYS A 383 -16.67 -24.50 -33.94
CA LYS A 383 -15.53 -24.22 -34.83
C LYS A 383 -14.82 -22.91 -34.46
N LEU A 384 -15.58 -21.84 -34.23
CA LEU A 384 -15.02 -20.54 -33.82
C LEU A 384 -14.35 -20.63 -32.44
N ALA A 385 -14.91 -21.38 -31.50
CA ALA A 385 -14.30 -21.59 -30.19
C ALA A 385 -12.95 -22.32 -30.30
N VAL A 386 -12.87 -23.35 -31.16
CA VAL A 386 -11.61 -24.05 -31.44
C VAL A 386 -10.59 -23.11 -32.08
N GLU A 387 -10.99 -22.30 -33.06
CA GLU A 387 -10.11 -21.30 -33.68
C GLU A 387 -9.60 -20.26 -32.67
N CYS A 388 -10.47 -19.79 -31.76
CA CYS A 388 -10.06 -18.86 -30.69
C CYS A 388 -9.08 -19.51 -29.70
N ASN A 389 -9.31 -20.76 -29.29
CA ASN A 389 -8.41 -21.46 -28.38
C ASN A 389 -7.04 -21.69 -29.03
N ALA A 390 -7.00 -22.07 -30.31
CA ALA A 390 -5.75 -22.20 -31.05
C ALA A 390 -4.96 -20.88 -31.11
N ALA A 391 -5.65 -19.75 -31.33
CA ALA A 391 -5.02 -18.43 -31.33
C ALA A 391 -4.45 -18.05 -29.94
N ILE A 392 -5.14 -18.42 -28.85
CA ILE A 392 -4.64 -18.21 -27.48
C ILE A 392 -3.39 -19.07 -27.24
N GLU A 393 -3.41 -20.35 -27.61
CA GLU A 393 -2.25 -21.24 -27.47
C GLU A 393 -1.05 -20.75 -28.29
N GLU A 394 -1.26 -20.23 -29.50
CA GLU A 394 -0.20 -19.60 -30.30
C GLU A 394 0.40 -18.37 -29.60
N LEU A 395 -0.43 -17.51 -29.02
CA LEU A 395 0.04 -16.35 -28.26
C LEU A 395 0.85 -16.75 -27.01
N ASP A 396 0.39 -17.75 -26.26
CA ASP A 396 1.09 -18.26 -25.07
C ASP A 396 2.43 -18.88 -25.43
N ASN A 397 2.49 -19.61 -26.56
CA ASN A 397 3.72 -20.17 -27.09
C ASN A 397 4.70 -19.06 -27.50
N CYS A 398 4.23 -18.01 -28.19
CA CYS A 398 5.04 -16.85 -28.53
C CYS A 398 5.57 -16.13 -27.29
N ALA A 399 4.72 -15.91 -26.27
CA ALA A 399 5.13 -15.28 -25.01
C ALA A 399 6.19 -16.12 -24.28
N SER A 400 5.98 -17.44 -24.20
CA SER A 400 6.93 -18.37 -23.58
C SER A 400 8.27 -18.42 -24.32
N GLN A 401 8.24 -18.39 -25.65
CA GLN A 401 9.45 -18.30 -26.48
C GLN A 401 10.18 -16.99 -26.23
N MET A 402 9.48 -15.86 -26.14
CA MET A 402 10.08 -14.56 -25.81
C MET A 402 10.78 -14.61 -24.45
N VAL A 403 10.09 -15.09 -23.40
CA VAL A 403 10.66 -15.22 -22.05
C VAL A 403 11.89 -16.14 -22.04
N SER A 404 11.83 -17.29 -22.71
CA SER A 404 12.99 -18.19 -22.79
C SER A 404 14.18 -17.57 -23.53
N SER A 405 13.92 -16.77 -24.56
CA SER A 405 14.97 -16.05 -25.30
C SER A 405 15.63 -14.97 -24.46
N GLU A 406 14.87 -14.24 -23.65
CA GLU A 406 15.39 -13.24 -22.71
C GLU A 406 16.21 -13.89 -21.60
N GLU A 407 15.75 -15.01 -21.03
CA GLU A 407 16.51 -15.74 -20.00
C GLU A 407 17.81 -16.32 -20.58
N GLN A 408 17.79 -16.82 -21.82
CA GLN A 408 19.00 -17.27 -22.49
C GLN A 408 20.01 -16.12 -22.68
N GLN A 409 19.55 -14.95 -23.13
CA GLN A 409 20.40 -13.75 -23.23
C GLN A 409 20.97 -13.34 -21.87
N ARG A 410 20.17 -13.41 -20.80
CA ARG A 410 20.60 -13.14 -19.42
C ARG A 410 21.68 -14.12 -18.98
N LEU A 411 21.52 -15.41 -19.25
CA LEU A 411 22.49 -16.45 -18.92
C LEU A 411 23.82 -16.25 -19.66
N GLU A 412 23.77 -15.88 -20.95
CA GLU A 412 24.95 -15.55 -21.75
C GLU A 412 25.67 -14.31 -21.20
N ALA A 413 24.94 -13.25 -20.85
CA ALA A 413 25.50 -12.07 -20.21
C ALA A 413 26.19 -12.43 -18.87
N LEU A 414 25.57 -13.27 -18.04
CA LEU A 414 26.16 -13.75 -16.78
C LEU A 414 27.43 -14.58 -17.00
N LYS A 415 27.46 -15.46 -18.00
CA LYS A 415 28.66 -16.22 -18.37
C LYS A 415 29.78 -15.27 -18.78
N TRP A 416 29.50 -14.31 -19.65
CA TRP A 416 30.46 -13.30 -20.08
C TRP A 416 31.02 -12.50 -18.89
N VAL A 417 30.17 -12.03 -17.96
CA VAL A 417 30.64 -11.33 -16.75
C VAL A 417 31.56 -12.20 -15.90
N ARG A 418 31.27 -13.50 -15.76
CA ARG A 418 32.14 -14.43 -15.03
C ARG A 418 33.49 -14.63 -15.71
N GLU A 419 33.51 -14.73 -17.03
CA GLU A 419 34.75 -14.81 -17.83
C GLU A 419 35.59 -13.53 -17.67
N GLN A 420 34.97 -12.35 -17.75
CA GLN A 420 35.66 -11.08 -17.51
C GLN A 420 36.25 -11.00 -16.10
N ARG A 421 35.50 -11.42 -15.08
CA ARG A 421 36.02 -11.48 -13.69
C ARG A 421 37.22 -12.41 -13.57
N ARG A 422 37.19 -13.60 -14.21
CA ARG A 422 38.33 -14.53 -14.24
C ARG A 422 39.52 -13.93 -14.97
N HIS A 423 39.30 -13.27 -16.09
CA HIS A 423 40.34 -12.59 -16.86
C HIS A 423 41.01 -11.48 -16.04
N CYS A 424 40.23 -10.61 -15.38
CA CYS A 424 40.75 -9.60 -14.49
C CYS A 424 41.55 -10.20 -13.32
N ALA A 425 41.05 -11.28 -12.70
CA ALA A 425 41.77 -11.98 -11.64
C ALA A 425 43.11 -12.54 -12.12
N HIS A 426 43.14 -13.10 -13.34
CA HIS A 426 44.37 -13.57 -13.98
C HIS A 426 45.36 -12.44 -14.24
N LEU A 427 44.90 -11.31 -14.80
CA LEU A 427 45.73 -10.12 -15.03
C LEU A 427 46.28 -9.53 -13.72
N LEU A 428 45.47 -9.49 -12.66
CA LEU A 428 45.92 -9.08 -11.33
C LEU A 428 47.02 -9.99 -10.79
N HIS A 429 46.85 -11.31 -10.96
CA HIS A 429 47.87 -12.29 -10.56
C HIS A 429 49.18 -12.13 -11.35
N GLN A 430 49.10 -11.97 -12.68
CA GLN A 430 50.27 -11.67 -13.52
C GLN A 430 50.95 -10.37 -13.10
N LYS A 431 50.19 -9.31 -12.82
CA LYS A 431 50.73 -8.04 -12.32
C LYS A 431 51.49 -8.23 -11.00
N THR A 432 50.94 -9.00 -10.05
CA THR A 432 51.64 -9.29 -8.78
C THR A 432 52.94 -10.07 -9.00
N LEU A 433 52.99 -10.99 -9.96
CA LEU A 433 54.21 -11.72 -10.30
C LEU A 433 55.28 -10.80 -10.90
N LEU A 434 54.90 -9.88 -11.79
CA LEU A 434 55.83 -8.92 -12.41
C LEU A 434 56.40 -7.93 -11.38
N VAL A 435 55.57 -7.43 -10.46
CA VAL A 435 56.03 -6.54 -9.37
C VAL A 435 56.91 -7.28 -8.37
N GLY A 436 56.63 -8.56 -8.08
CA GLY A 436 57.45 -9.39 -7.20
C GLY A 436 58.80 -9.81 -7.81
N GLY A 437 58.88 -9.94 -9.14
CA GLY A 437 60.13 -10.21 -9.86
C GLY A 437 61.05 -9.00 -9.92
N ALA A 438 60.52 -7.80 -10.17
CA ALA A 438 61.29 -6.56 -10.18
C ALA A 438 61.90 -6.19 -8.81
N ALA A 439 61.36 -6.73 -7.72
CA ALA A 439 61.89 -6.53 -6.37
C ALA A 439 63.00 -7.53 -5.98
N LYS A 440 63.32 -8.52 -6.83
CA LYS A 440 64.38 -9.51 -6.58
C LYS A 440 65.66 -9.30 -7.41
N ASP A 441 65.59 -8.48 -8.45
CA ASP A 441 66.72 -8.18 -9.35
C ASP A 441 67.30 -6.75 -9.17
N GLY A 442 66.96 -6.07 -8.06
CA GLY A 442 67.60 -4.85 -7.59
C GLY A 442 68.07 -5.02 -6.16
#